data_AF-A0A2S6NBK8-F1
#
_entry.id   AF-A0A2S6NBK8-F1
#
_cell.length_a   1.000
_cell.length_b   1.000
_cell.length_c   1.000
_cell.angle_alpha   90.00
_cell.angle_beta   90.00
_cell.angle_gamma   90.00
#
_symmetry.space_group_name_H-M   'P 1'
#
loop_
_entity.id
_entity.type
_entity.pdbx_description
1 polymer ?
#
loop_
_entity_poly.entity_id
_entity_poly.type
_entity_poly.pdbx_seq_one_letter_code
_entity_poly.pdbx_strand_id
1 'polypeptide(L)'
;MRADHVMWIATSNTIATLPATVVDRCVVVTIGRPSLAEGRRIAEELFAKFLRDRPGITPRLPAGAFELLAHQSPRTMRKSLHFACGFAAGRDSSAISVDDIKAALDIAVTPTEARSKIGFI
;
A
#
# COMPACT_ATOMS: atom_id res chain seq x y z
N MET A 1 35.39 7.43 -14.53
CA MET A 1 34.97 6.91 -13.21
C MET A 1 34.72 5.42 -13.36
N ARG A 2 35.27 4.55 -12.49
CA ARG A 2 35.01 3.10 -12.54
C ARG A 2 33.91 2.73 -11.53
N ALA A 3 33.11 1.71 -11.85
CA ALA A 3 31.93 1.31 -11.07
C ALA A 3 31.99 -0.18 -10.64
N ASP A 4 33.20 -0.75 -10.61
CA ASP A 4 33.51 -2.15 -10.30
C ASP A 4 33.23 -2.56 -8.84
N HIS A 5 32.98 -1.59 -7.95
CA HIS A 5 32.61 -1.81 -6.54
C HIS A 5 31.20 -1.32 -6.19
N VAL A 6 30.33 -1.13 -7.18
CA VAL A 6 28.95 -0.68 -6.97
C VAL A 6 27.97 -1.86 -7.09
N MET A 7 27.15 -2.06 -6.07
CA MET A 7 26.00 -2.96 -6.14
C MET A 7 24.76 -2.19 -6.63
N TRP A 8 24.15 -2.65 -7.71
CA TRP A 8 22.97 -2.04 -8.30
C TRP A 8 21.71 -2.80 -7.88
N ILE A 9 20.75 -2.09 -7.28
CA ILE A 9 19.40 -2.61 -7.00
C ILE A 9 18.44 -1.85 -7.89
N ALA A 10 17.73 -2.57 -8.76
CA ALA A 10 16.73 -2.02 -9.66
C ALA A 10 15.39 -2.72 -9.45
N THR A 11 14.29 -1.99 -9.61
CA THR A 11 12.93 -2.53 -9.49
C THR A 11 12.15 -2.27 -10.77
N SER A 12 11.42 -3.26 -11.26
CA SER A 12 10.45 -3.07 -12.34
C SER A 12 9.19 -3.88 -12.09
N ASN A 13 8.04 -3.35 -12.51
CA ASN A 13 6.78 -4.11 -12.53
C ASN A 13 6.73 -5.13 -13.69
N THR A 14 7.59 -4.95 -14.70
CA THR A 14 7.73 -5.89 -15.82
C THR A 14 9.13 -5.81 -16.44
N ILE A 15 9.71 -6.94 -16.80
CA ILE A 15 11.00 -6.98 -17.51
C ILE A 15 10.83 -6.96 -19.04
N ALA A 16 9.61 -7.15 -19.53
CA ALA A 16 9.34 -7.32 -20.97
C ALA A 16 9.73 -6.10 -21.83
N THR A 17 9.78 -4.92 -21.23
CA THR A 17 10.15 -3.67 -21.91
C THR A 17 11.63 -3.31 -21.75
N LEU A 18 12.39 -4.07 -20.97
CA LEU A 18 13.80 -3.79 -20.71
C LEU A 18 14.69 -4.40 -21.80
N PRO A 19 15.79 -3.72 -22.20
CA PRO A 19 16.77 -4.32 -23.11
C PRO A 19 17.39 -5.58 -22.51
N ALA A 20 17.49 -6.66 -23.31
CA ALA A 20 18.10 -7.92 -22.88
C ALA A 20 19.50 -7.72 -22.29
N THR A 21 20.30 -6.83 -22.88
CA THR A 21 21.66 -6.50 -22.43
C THR A 21 21.75 -5.91 -21.01
N VAL A 22 20.66 -5.35 -20.50
CA VAL A 22 20.55 -4.90 -19.10
C VAL A 22 20.15 -6.07 -18.21
N VAL A 23 19.14 -6.83 -18.64
CA VAL A 23 18.61 -7.98 -17.89
C VAL A 23 19.68 -9.07 -17.68
N ASP A 24 20.49 -9.35 -18.70
CA ASP A 24 21.57 -10.36 -18.66
C ASP A 24 22.65 -10.06 -17.61
N ARG A 25 22.71 -8.83 -17.11
CA ARG A 25 23.65 -8.40 -16.05
C ARG A 25 23.04 -8.42 -14.66
N CYS A 26 21.76 -8.79 -14.53
CA CYS A 26 21.03 -8.75 -13.27
C CYS A 26 20.67 -10.16 -12.78
N VAL A 27 20.72 -10.35 -11.47
CA VAL A 27 20.02 -11.45 -10.81
C VAL A 27 18.56 -11.03 -10.63
N VAL A 28 17.64 -11.65 -11.37
CA VAL A 28 16.22 -11.29 -11.34
C VAL A 28 15.52 -12.05 -10.22
N VAL A 29 14.96 -11.30 -9.25
CA VAL A 29 14.11 -11.84 -8.19
C VAL A 29 12.69 -11.34 -8.42
N THR A 30 11.74 -12.26 -8.56
CA THR A 30 10.32 -11.93 -8.71
C THR A 30 9.62 -11.89 -7.36
N ILE A 31 9.01 -10.77 -7.03
CA ILE A 31 8.17 -10.62 -5.84
C ILE A 31 6.71 -10.82 -6.25
N GLY A 32 6.12 -11.92 -5.81
CA GLY A 32 4.71 -12.23 -6.02
C GLY A 32 3.77 -11.36 -5.18
N ARG A 33 2.47 -11.46 -5.45
CA ARG A 33 1.46 -10.91 -4.54
C ARG A 33 1.44 -11.74 -3.25
N PRO A 34 1.27 -11.11 -2.07
CA PRO A 34 1.15 -11.85 -0.83
C PRO A 34 -0.10 -12.75 -0.87
N SER A 35 -0.01 -13.91 -0.24
CA SER A 35 -1.18 -14.71 0.12
C SER A 35 -2.11 -13.94 1.06
N LEU A 36 -3.35 -14.38 1.23
CA LEU A 36 -4.28 -13.73 2.16
C LEU A 36 -3.77 -13.72 3.61
N ALA A 37 -3.09 -14.80 4.03
CA ALA A 37 -2.50 -14.87 5.37
C ALA A 37 -1.36 -13.85 5.55
N GLU A 38 -0.50 -13.70 4.53
CA GLU A 38 0.56 -12.68 4.54
C GLU A 38 -0.03 -11.27 4.44
N GLY A 39 -1.04 -11.06 3.60
CA GLY A 39 -1.76 -9.80 3.47
C GLY A 39 -2.40 -9.36 4.78
N ARG A 40 -2.97 -10.31 5.54
CA ARG A 40 -3.48 -10.04 6.89
C ARG A 40 -2.37 -9.58 7.84
N ARG A 41 -1.23 -10.28 7.89
CA ARG A 41 -0.09 -9.89 8.73
C ARG A 41 0.45 -8.50 8.35
N ILE A 42 0.51 -8.21 7.05
CA ILE A 42 0.88 -6.88 6.56
C ILE A 42 -0.11 -5.83 7.04
N ALA A 43 -1.42 -6.08 6.95
CA ALA A 43 -2.44 -5.15 7.40
C ALA A 43 -2.35 -4.89 8.91
N GLU A 44 -2.10 -5.92 9.72
CA GLU A 44 -1.88 -5.82 11.16
C GLU A 44 -0.65 -4.94 11.49
N GLU A 45 0.50 -5.19 10.86
CA GLU A 45 1.71 -4.39 11.08
C GLU A 45 1.53 -2.94 10.59
N LEU A 46 0.87 -2.73 9.45
CA LEU A 46 0.58 -1.40 8.95
C LEU A 46 -0.33 -0.63 9.90
N PHE A 47 -1.34 -1.28 10.49
CA PHE A 47 -2.21 -0.67 11.48
C PHE A 47 -1.44 -0.35 12.77
N ALA A 48 -0.63 -1.27 13.28
CA ALA A 48 0.22 -1.04 14.44
C ALA A 48 1.16 0.16 14.22
N LYS A 49 1.79 0.25 13.04
CA LYS A 49 2.60 1.41 12.66
C LYS A 49 1.80 2.69 12.57
N PHE A 50 0.61 2.61 12.00
CA PHE A 50 -0.28 3.76 11.83
C PHE A 50 -0.73 4.36 13.16
N LEU A 51 -0.96 3.53 14.18
CA LEU A 51 -1.29 3.94 15.55
C LEU A 51 -0.13 4.60 16.28
N ARG A 52 1.12 4.17 16.04
CA ARG A 52 2.31 4.79 16.66
C ARG A 52 2.39 6.30 16.36
N ASP A 53 1.97 6.71 15.17
CA ASP A 53 1.95 8.11 14.76
C ASP A 53 0.67 8.85 15.21
N ARG A 54 -0.34 8.15 15.78
CA ARG A 54 -1.71 8.66 16.01
C ARG A 54 -2.31 8.14 17.33
N PRO A 55 -1.88 8.66 18.48
CA PRO A 55 -2.34 8.18 19.79
C PRO A 55 -3.84 8.42 20.06
N GLY A 56 -4.50 9.33 19.32
CA GLY A 56 -5.93 9.63 19.47
C GLY A 56 -6.87 8.63 18.80
N ILE A 57 -6.36 7.58 18.14
CA ILE A 57 -7.17 6.55 17.48
C ILE A 57 -7.29 5.34 18.39
N THR A 58 -8.49 4.76 18.46
CA THR A 58 -8.73 3.53 19.22
C THR A 58 -7.83 2.42 18.68
N PRO A 59 -7.04 1.73 19.53
CA PRO A 59 -6.01 0.78 19.10
C PRO A 59 -6.59 -0.60 18.72
N ARG A 60 -7.76 -0.60 18.06
CA ARG A 60 -8.47 -1.81 17.66
C ARG A 60 -9.31 -1.53 16.42
N LEU A 61 -9.15 -2.37 15.41
CA LEU A 61 -10.07 -2.43 14.29
C LEU A 61 -11.24 -3.40 14.59
N PRO A 62 -12.39 -3.20 13.95
CA PRO A 62 -13.53 -4.08 14.11
C PRO A 62 -13.28 -5.44 13.44
N ALA A 63 -14.03 -6.46 13.85
CA ALA A 63 -13.96 -7.78 13.25
C ALA A 63 -14.20 -7.70 11.74
N GLY A 64 -13.45 -8.46 10.94
CA GLY A 64 -13.54 -8.44 9.49
C GLY A 64 -12.74 -7.33 8.79
N ALA A 65 -12.25 -6.31 9.51
CA ALA A 65 -11.53 -5.21 8.88
C ALA A 65 -10.17 -5.63 8.30
N PHE A 66 -9.43 -6.50 9.00
CA PHE A 66 -8.14 -6.99 8.50
C PHE A 66 -8.32 -7.91 7.29
N GLU A 67 -9.42 -8.65 7.23
CA GLU A 67 -9.79 -9.51 6.11
C GLU A 67 -10.09 -8.65 4.86
N LEU A 68 -10.84 -7.56 5.03
CA LEU A 68 -11.09 -6.60 3.94
C LEU A 68 -9.78 -5.95 3.45
N LEU A 69 -8.90 -5.55 4.37
CA LEU A 69 -7.60 -4.97 4.04
C LEU A 69 -6.66 -5.97 3.36
N ALA A 70 -6.66 -7.24 3.78
CA ALA A 70 -5.76 -8.29 3.29
C ALA A 70 -5.88 -8.57 1.78
N HIS A 71 -7.03 -8.24 1.18
CA HIS A 71 -7.24 -8.40 -0.26
C HIS A 71 -6.61 -7.27 -1.09
N GLN A 72 -6.04 -6.24 -0.44
CA GLN A 72 -5.55 -5.04 -1.10
C GLN A 72 -4.04 -4.97 -1.15
N SER A 73 -3.50 -4.07 -1.98
CA SER A 73 -2.07 -3.77 -1.95
C SER A 73 -1.70 -3.02 -0.65
N PRO A 74 -0.46 -3.16 -0.11
CA PRO A 74 -0.03 -2.42 1.07
C PRO A 74 -0.20 -0.89 0.95
N ARG A 75 -0.07 -0.37 -0.28
CA ARG A 75 -0.32 1.05 -0.58
C ARG A 75 -1.79 1.41 -0.38
N THR A 76 -2.70 0.61 -0.92
CA THR A 76 -4.15 0.78 -0.76
C THR A 76 -4.56 0.64 0.71
N MET A 77 -4.00 -0.33 1.44
CA MET A 77 -4.26 -0.50 2.88
C MET A 77 -3.93 0.79 3.66
N ARG A 78 -2.73 1.36 3.46
CA ARG A 78 -2.32 2.62 4.13
C ARG A 78 -3.24 3.80 3.79
N LYS A 79 -3.60 3.94 2.51
CA LYS A 79 -4.51 5.01 2.04
C LYS A 79 -5.89 4.85 2.69
N SER A 80 -6.40 3.63 2.74
CA SER A 80 -7.70 3.30 3.31
C SER A 80 -7.73 3.57 4.82
N LEU A 81 -6.69 3.20 5.56
CA LEU A 81 -6.60 3.52 7.00
C LEU A 81 -6.67 5.03 7.24
N HIS A 82 -6.06 5.85 6.38
CA HIS A 82 -6.11 7.31 6.50
C HIS A 82 -7.53 7.85 6.27
N PHE A 83 -8.21 7.39 5.22
CA PHE A 83 -9.60 7.79 4.96
C PHE A 83 -10.57 7.28 6.02
N ALA A 84 -10.40 6.04 6.50
CA ALA A 84 -11.23 5.47 7.55
C ALA A 84 -11.13 6.28 8.85
N CYS A 85 -9.95 6.79 9.20
CA CYS A 85 -9.81 7.76 10.28
C CYS A 85 -10.54 9.07 10.02
N GLY A 86 -10.51 9.58 8.77
CA GLY A 86 -11.27 10.76 8.39
C GLY A 86 -12.78 10.57 8.55
N PHE A 87 -13.31 9.42 8.14
CA PHE A 87 -14.72 9.08 8.34
C PHE A 87 -15.08 8.95 9.83
N ALA A 88 -14.25 8.26 10.61
CA ALA A 88 -14.43 8.16 12.05
C ALA A 88 -14.41 9.54 12.74
N ALA A 89 -13.50 10.43 12.33
CA ALA A 89 -13.45 11.79 12.84
C ALA A 89 -14.69 12.62 12.43
N GLY A 90 -15.19 12.45 11.20
CA GLY A 90 -16.42 13.12 10.74
C GLY A 90 -17.68 12.73 11.50
N ARG A 91 -17.64 11.61 12.25
CA ARG A 91 -18.69 11.16 13.18
C ARG A 91 -18.29 11.35 14.65
N ASP A 92 -17.37 12.27 14.93
CA ASP A 92 -16.83 12.61 16.26
C ASP A 92 -16.36 11.38 17.06
N SER A 93 -15.69 10.43 16.40
CA SER A 93 -15.25 9.18 17.02
C SER A 93 -13.79 8.87 16.73
N SER A 94 -13.09 8.37 17.74
CA SER A 94 -11.74 7.83 17.63
C SER A 94 -11.72 6.36 17.19
N ALA A 95 -12.86 5.68 17.16
CA ALA A 95 -12.97 4.29 16.78
C ALA A 95 -13.24 4.16 15.27
N ILE A 96 -12.53 3.27 14.59
CA ILE A 96 -12.82 2.98 13.17
C ILE A 96 -13.90 1.88 13.12
N SER A 97 -14.97 2.09 12.37
CA SER A 97 -16.01 1.10 12.13
C SER A 97 -15.74 0.29 10.84
N VAL A 98 -16.49 -0.80 10.62
CA VAL A 98 -16.38 -1.58 9.38
C VAL A 98 -16.80 -0.74 8.17
N ASP A 99 -17.81 0.11 8.35
CA ASP A 99 -18.33 0.94 7.27
C ASP A 99 -17.36 2.07 6.91
N ASP A 100 -16.61 2.61 7.88
CA ASP A 100 -15.50 3.53 7.62
C ASP A 100 -14.42 2.87 6.74
N ILE A 101 -14.11 1.59 6.98
CA ILE A 101 -13.15 0.82 6.17
C ILE A 101 -13.68 0.57 4.75
N LYS A 102 -14.95 0.17 4.61
CA LYS A 102 -15.57 -0.05 3.29
C LYS A 102 -15.59 1.23 2.46
N ALA A 103 -16.09 2.32 3.02
CA ALA A 103 -16.11 3.62 2.35
C ALA A 103 -14.69 4.09 1.97
N ALA A 104 -13.71 3.84 2.85
CA ALA A 104 -12.32 4.17 2.58
C ALA A 104 -11.73 3.33 1.44
N LEU A 105 -12.08 2.05 1.35
CA LEU A 105 -11.64 1.16 0.28
C LEU A 105 -12.21 1.59 -1.07
N ASP A 106 -13.49 1.94 -1.12
CA ASP A 106 -14.13 2.43 -2.35
C ASP A 106 -13.37 3.63 -2.92
N ILE A 107 -13.00 4.60 -2.06
CA ILE A 107 -12.20 5.78 -2.47
C ILE A 107 -10.74 5.41 -2.75
N ALA A 108 -10.16 4.47 -2.01
CA ALA A 108 -8.75 4.13 -2.15
C ALA A 108 -8.48 3.35 -3.44
N VAL A 109 -9.42 2.51 -3.88
CA VAL A 109 -9.36 1.68 -5.08
C VAL A 109 -9.79 2.45 -6.33
N THR A 110 -10.68 3.44 -6.19
CA THR A 110 -11.08 4.29 -7.31
C THR A 110 -9.83 4.93 -7.94
N PRO A 111 -9.57 4.69 -9.24
CA PRO A 111 -8.50 5.35 -9.95
C PRO A 111 -8.71 6.86 -9.85
N THR A 112 -7.74 7.59 -9.30
CA THR A 112 -7.69 9.03 -9.52
C THR A 112 -7.65 9.22 -11.04
N GLU A 113 -8.60 9.98 -11.60
CA GLU A 113 -8.60 10.36 -13.02
C GLU A 113 -7.17 10.66 -13.45
N ALA A 114 -6.76 10.11 -14.59
CA ALA A 114 -5.41 10.25 -15.11
C ALA A 114 -5.04 11.73 -15.04
N ARG A 115 -4.15 12.09 -14.09
CA ARG A 115 -3.62 13.45 -14.01
C ARG A 115 -3.14 13.78 -15.40
N SER A 116 -3.77 14.79 -16.02
CA SER A 116 -3.32 15.35 -17.29
C SER A 116 -1.82 15.50 -17.20
N LYS A 117 -1.09 14.95 -18.17
CA LYS A 117 0.38 15.02 -18.19
C LYS A 117 0.73 16.49 -18.00
N ILE A 118 1.40 16.82 -16.90
CA ILE A 118 2.06 18.12 -16.77
C ILE A 118 3.14 18.05 -17.85
N GLY A 119 2.84 18.66 -19.00
CA GLY A 119 3.64 18.52 -20.20
C GLY A 119 5.06 18.98 -19.92
N PHE A 120 6.01 18.10 -20.17
CA PHE A 120 7.36 18.47 -20.56
C PHE A 120 7.64 17.67 -21.83
N ILE A 121 7.36 18.31 -22.97
CA ILE A 121 7.93 17.99 -24.28
C ILE A 121 9.19 18.86 -24.39
#